data_AF-A0A644Y0P5-F1
#
_entry.id   AF-A0A644Y0P5-F1
#
_cell.length_a   1.000
_cell.length_b   1.000
_cell.length_c   1.000
_cell.angle_alpha   90.00
_cell.angle_beta   90.00
_cell.angle_gamma   90.00
#
_symmetry.space_group_name_H-M   'P 1'
#
loop_
_entity.id
_entity.type
_entity.pdbx_description
1 polymer ?
#
loop_
_entity_poly.entity_id
_entity_poly.type
_entity_poly.pdbx_seq_one_letter_code
_entity_poly.pdbx_strand_id
1 'polypeptide(L)'
;MPLRSEGMGKGKAFAGGVLSGLVEPLGAVATILAATLVVPALPYLLSFAAGAMLYVVVEELIPEMSEGSHSNIGTVFFAAGFSVMMVLDVALG
;
A
#
# COMPACT_ATOMS: atom_id res chain seq x y z
N MET A 1 5.73 9.91 7.97
CA MET A 1 6.59 8.72 8.14
C MET A 1 6.45 8.26 9.59
N PRO A 2 5.66 7.21 9.85
CA PRO A 2 5.31 6.73 11.19
C PRO A 2 6.55 6.53 12.09
N LEU A 3 7.61 5.96 11.53
CA LEU A 3 8.89 5.74 12.23
C LEU A 3 9.59 7.04 12.69
N ARG A 4 9.37 8.15 11.98
CA ARG A 4 9.90 9.47 12.37
C ARG A 4 9.01 10.14 13.42
N SER A 5 7.70 9.93 13.39
CA SER A 5 6.78 10.40 14.45
C SER A 5 6.94 9.62 15.75
N GLU A 6 7.48 8.39 15.70
CA GLU A 6 7.89 7.60 16.87
C GLU A 6 9.28 7.97 17.43
N GLY A 7 9.93 9.03 16.92
CA GLY A 7 11.18 9.55 17.48
C GLY A 7 12.48 9.00 16.87
N MET A 8 12.41 8.20 15.79
CA MET A 8 13.62 7.74 15.11
C MET A 8 14.26 8.83 14.24
N GLY A 9 15.60 8.92 14.27
CA GLY A 9 16.37 9.85 13.44
C GLY A 9 16.14 9.63 11.93
N LYS A 10 16.25 10.71 11.12
CA LYS A 10 15.97 10.72 9.67
C LYS A 10 16.57 9.51 8.92
N GLY A 11 17.84 9.18 9.20
CA GLY A 11 18.54 8.07 8.55
C GLY A 11 18.02 6.69 8.95
N LYS A 12 17.59 6.50 10.21
CA LYS A 12 17.06 5.21 10.68
C LYS A 12 15.63 4.97 10.20
N ALA A 13 14.80 6.01 10.17
CA ALA A 13 13.45 5.93 9.59
C ALA A 13 13.50 5.61 8.08
N PHE A 14 14.47 6.20 7.36
CA PHE A 14 14.70 5.87 5.95
C PHE A 14 15.20 4.43 5.76
N ALA A 15 16.21 4.02 6.52
CA ALA A 15 16.71 2.64 6.47
C ALA A 15 15.62 1.61 6.81
N GLY A 16 14.76 1.90 7.79
CA GLY A 16 13.61 1.05 8.13
C GLY A 16 12.62 0.90 6.98
N GLY A 17 12.25 2.00 6.32
CA GLY A 17 11.37 1.96 5.15
C GLY A 17 11.96 1.25 3.93
N VAL A 18 13.27 1.40 3.70
CA VAL A 18 13.97 0.67 2.62
C VAL A 18 14.02 -0.82 2.94
N LEU A 19 14.35 -1.19 4.18
CA LEU A 19 14.39 -2.60 4.60
C LEU A 19 13.03 -3.27 4.51
N SER A 20 11.93 -2.58 4.84
CA SER A 20 10.58 -3.13 4.65
C SER A 20 10.24 -3.26 3.17
N GLY A 21 10.62 -2.29 2.33
CA GLY A 21 10.41 -2.35 0.88
C GLY A 21 11.19 -3.46 0.17
N LEU A 22 12.35 -3.89 0.71
CA LEU A 22 13.12 -5.00 0.17
C LEU A 22 12.37 -6.35 0.17
N VAL A 23 11.29 -6.47 0.94
CA VAL A 23 10.47 -7.69 0.92
C VAL A 23 9.74 -7.87 -0.42
N GLU A 24 9.42 -6.78 -1.12
CA GLU A 24 8.66 -6.83 -2.38
C GLU A 24 9.48 -7.43 -3.54
N PRO A 25 10.73 -6.99 -3.83
CA PRO A 25 11.57 -7.64 -4.83
C PRO A 25 11.85 -9.11 -4.53
N LEU A 26 12.04 -9.46 -3.25
CA LEU A 26 12.29 -10.85 -2.84
C LEU A 26 11.07 -11.73 -3.10
N GLY A 27 9.87 -11.24 -2.76
CA GLY A 27 8.61 -11.89 -3.10
C GLY A 27 8.45 -12.05 -4.62
N ALA A 28 8.71 -10.98 -5.39
CA ALA A 28 8.62 -11.01 -6.85
C ALA A 28 9.55 -12.07 -7.47
N VAL A 29 10.81 -12.14 -7.04
CA VAL A 29 11.76 -13.16 -7.52
C VAL A 29 11.28 -14.56 -7.17
N ALA A 30 10.82 -14.80 -5.94
CA ALA A 30 10.29 -16.11 -5.54
C ALA A 30 9.08 -16.52 -6.38
N THR A 31 8.14 -15.59 -6.63
CA THR A 31 6.97 -15.82 -7.47
C THR A 31 7.35 -16.12 -8.92
N ILE A 32 8.34 -15.42 -9.48
CA ILE A 32 8.84 -15.67 -10.84
C ILE A 32 9.48 -17.07 -10.95
N LEU A 33 10.27 -17.48 -9.96
CA LEU A 33 10.88 -18.81 -9.93
C LEU A 33 9.84 -19.94 -9.81
N ALA A 34 8.73 -19.69 -9.11
CA ALA A 34 7.63 -20.62 -8.94
C ALA A 34 6.44 -20.37 -9.89
N ALA A 35 6.62 -19.58 -10.96
CA ALA A 35 5.51 -19.06 -11.76
C ALA A 35 4.56 -20.14 -12.30
N THR A 36 5.08 -21.31 -12.69
CA THR A 36 4.26 -22.42 -13.23
C THR A 36 3.25 -22.98 -12.24
N LEU A 37 3.56 -22.92 -10.94
CA LEU A 37 2.66 -23.34 -9.85
C LEU A 37 1.77 -22.19 -9.38
N VAL A 38 2.29 -20.96 -9.41
CA VAL A 38 1.61 -19.80 -8.82
C VAL A 38 0.59 -19.18 -9.78
N VAL A 39 0.81 -19.20 -11.09
CA VAL A 39 -0.12 -18.62 -12.10
C VAL A 39 -1.58 -19.07 -11.93
N PRO A 40 -1.91 -20.36 -11.75
CA PRO A 40 -3.30 -20.76 -11.50
C PRO A 40 -3.82 -20.35 -10.11
N ALA A 41 -2.93 -20.13 -9.14
CA ALA A 41 -3.28 -19.65 -7.80
C ALA A 41 -3.35 -18.11 -7.70
N LEU A 42 -2.80 -17.37 -8.68
CA LEU A 42 -2.78 -15.91 -8.71
C LEU A 42 -4.14 -15.25 -8.47
N PRO A 43 -5.27 -15.65 -9.09
CA PRO A 43 -6.54 -14.98 -8.83
C PRO A 43 -6.98 -15.11 -7.35
N TYR A 44 -6.68 -16.23 -6.70
CA TYR A 44 -6.97 -16.42 -5.28
C TYR A 44 -6.03 -15.59 -4.39
N LEU A 45 -4.74 -15.50 -4.74
CA LEU A 45 -3.79 -14.68 -4.01
C LEU A 45 -4.06 -13.17 -4.18
N LEU A 46 -4.40 -12.72 -5.39
CA LEU A 46 -4.74 -11.34 -5.69
C LEU A 46 -6.06 -10.92 -5.04
N SER A 47 -7.07 -11.79 -5.03
CA SER A 47 -8.33 -11.51 -4.31
C SER A 47 -8.12 -11.44 -2.80
N PHE A 48 -7.25 -12.29 -2.23
CA PHE A 48 -6.85 -12.19 -0.83
C PHE A 48 -6.12 -10.88 -0.53
N ALA A 49 -5.15 -10.50 -1.37
CA ALA A 49 -4.42 -9.23 -1.23
C ALA A 49 -5.35 -8.02 -1.34
N ALA A 50 -6.29 -8.03 -2.28
CA ALA A 50 -7.30 -6.98 -2.41
C ALA A 50 -8.17 -6.87 -1.15
N GLY A 51 -8.60 -8.01 -0.58
CA GLY A 51 -9.34 -8.04 0.68
C GLY A 51 -8.56 -7.45 1.86
N ALA A 52 -7.28 -7.80 2.01
CA ALA A 52 -6.42 -7.26 3.06
C ALA A 52 -6.26 -5.74 2.93
N MET A 53 -6.07 -5.23 1.70
CA MET A 53 -5.97 -3.79 1.46
C MET A 53 -7.28 -3.06 1.74
N LEU A 54 -8.45 -3.63 1.40
CA LEU A 54 -9.74 -3.04 1.74
C LEU A 54 -9.95 -2.94 3.26
N TYR A 55 -9.57 -3.99 4.00
CA TYR A 55 -9.64 -3.98 5.47
C TYR A 55 -8.79 -2.85 6.07
N VAL A 56 -7.51 -2.75 5.68
CA VAL A 56 -6.60 -1.69 6.16
C VAL A 56 -7.13 -0.29 5.82
N VAL A 57 -7.66 -0.09 4.61
CA VAL A 57 -8.23 1.19 4.20
C VAL A 57 -9.42 1.56 5.09
N VAL A 58 -10.35 0.63 5.33
CA VAL A 58 -11.59 0.90 6.06
C VAL A 58 -11.36 1.05 7.56
N GLU A 59 -10.56 0.18 8.16
CA GLU A 59 -10.37 0.17 9.62
C GLU A 59 -9.25 1.08 10.10
N GLU A 60 -8.23 1.34 9.29
CA GLU A 60 -7.08 2.16 9.72
C GLU A 60 -7.08 3.53 9.03
N LEU A 61 -7.06 3.55 7.68
CA LEU A 61 -6.83 4.80 6.94
C LEU A 61 -8.01 5.78 6.99
N ILE A 62 -9.26 5.31 6.84
CA ILE A 62 -10.44 6.19 6.90
C ILE A 62 -10.59 6.84 8.29
N PRO A 63 -10.50 6.11 9.41
CA PRO A 63 -10.52 6.70 10.75
C PRO A 63 -9.37 7.70 10.97
N GLU A 64 -8.14 7.35 10.58
CA GLU A 64 -6.97 8.21 10.75
C GLU A 64 -7.14 9.56 10.01
N MET A 65 -7.73 9.55 8.81
CA MET A 65 -8.05 10.78 8.09
C MET A 65 -9.17 11.61 8.72
N SER A 66 -10.11 10.96 9.42
CA SER A 66 -11.26 11.63 10.03
C SER A 66 -10.99 12.18 11.43
N GLU A 67 -10.01 11.65 12.17
CA GLU A 67 -9.65 12.10 13.52
C GLU A 67 -8.82 13.40 13.53
N GLY A 68 -8.33 13.87 12.38
CA GLY A 68 -7.57 15.11 12.25
C GLY A 68 -8.43 16.38 12.27
N SER A 69 -7.85 17.49 12.78
CA SER A 69 -8.44 18.85 12.82
C SER A 69 -9.00 19.38 11.49
N HIS A 70 -8.67 18.74 10.35
CA HIS A 70 -9.12 19.09 9.01
C HIS A 70 -9.52 17.85 8.18
N SER A 71 -10.49 17.06 8.68
CA SER A 71 -11.06 15.88 7.99
C SER A 71 -11.43 16.11 6.51
N ASN A 72 -11.89 17.32 6.15
CA ASN A 72 -12.27 17.64 4.77
C ASN A 72 -11.05 17.65 3.80
N ILE A 73 -9.88 18.07 4.27
CA ILE A 73 -8.67 18.11 3.44
C ILE A 73 -8.20 16.68 3.13
N GLY A 74 -8.18 15.79 4.14
CA GLY A 74 -7.84 14.38 3.95
C GLY A 74 -8.73 13.69 2.91
N THR A 75 -10.05 13.91 3.02
CA THR A 75 -11.03 13.38 2.07
C THR A 75 -10.82 13.88 0.64
N VAL A 76 -10.51 15.17 0.45
CA VAL A 76 -10.23 15.73 -0.89
C VAL A 76 -8.96 15.14 -1.50
N PHE A 77 -7.88 15.00 -0.73
CA PHE A 77 -6.65 14.37 -1.21
C PHE A 77 -6.82 12.88 -1.50
N PHE A 78 -7.62 12.17 -0.70
CA PHE A 78 -7.98 10.78 -0.98
C PHE A 78 -8.75 10.66 -2.30
N ALA A 79 -9.79 11.48 -2.51
CA ALA A 79 -10.57 11.47 -3.74
C ALA A 79 -9.72 11.83 -4.97
N ALA A 80 -8.81 12.81 -4.83
CA ALA A 80 -7.88 13.17 -5.89
C ALA A 80 -6.89 12.02 -6.21
N GLY A 81 -6.29 11.40 -5.19
CA GLY A 81 -5.39 10.26 -5.35
C GLY A 81 -6.07 9.05 -5.98
N PHE A 82 -7.30 8.73 -5.54
CA PHE A 82 -8.12 7.69 -6.14
C PHE A 82 -8.42 8.00 -7.62
N SER A 83 -8.78 9.24 -7.93
CA SER A 83 -9.04 9.66 -9.31
C SER A 83 -7.80 9.53 -10.19
N VAL A 84 -6.63 9.94 -9.70
CA VAL A 84 -5.36 9.78 -10.41
C VAL A 84 -5.05 8.30 -10.65
N MET A 85 -5.22 7.44 -9.64
CA MET A 85 -5.01 6.00 -9.80
C MET A 85 -5.96 5.39 -10.85
N MET A 86 -7.25 5.74 -10.82
CA MET A 86 -8.22 5.27 -11.82
C MET A 86 -7.87 5.74 -13.23
N VAL A 87 -7.36 6.98 -13.39
CA VAL A 87 -6.88 7.47 -14.68
C VAL A 87 -5.65 6.68 -15.15
N LEU A 88 -4.70 6.40 -14.24
CA LEU A 88 -3.50 5.62 -14.56
C LEU A 88 -3.86 4.18 -14.95
N ASP A 89 -4.78 3.53 -14.25
CA ASP A 89 -5.28 2.18 -14.56
C ASP A 89 -5.90 2.13 -15.97
N VAL A 90 -6.79 3.06 -16.29
CA VAL A 90 -7.43 3.12 -17.61
C VAL A 90 -6.43 3.50 -18.72
N ALA A 91 -5.45 4.35 -18.43
CA ALA A 91 -4.49 4.83 -19.43
C ALA A 91 -3.35 3.84 -19.71
N LEU A 92 -2.89 3.10 -18.68
CA LEU A 92 -1.78 2.16 -18.79
C LEU A 92 -2.24 0.72 -19.05
N GLY A 93 -3.48 0.37 -18.67
CA GLY A 93 -4.11 -0.94 -18.93
C GLY A 93 -3.23 -2.12 -18.54
#